data_AF-A0A4R0YZW1-F1
#
_entry.id   AF-A0A4R0YZW1-F1
#
_cell.length_a   1.000
_cell.length_b   1.000
_cell.length_c   1.000
_cell.angle_alpha   90.00
_cell.angle_beta   90.00
_cell.angle_gamma   90.00
#
_symmetry.space_group_name_H-M   'P 1'
#
loop_
_entity.id
_entity.type
_entity.pdbx_description
1 polymer ?
#
loop_
_entity_poly.entity_id
_entity_poly.type
_entity_poly.pdbx_seq_one_letter_code
_entity_poly.pdbx_strand_id
1 'polypeptide(L)'
;MKQKWKWGLGIGVLAIALGAGVALMPQSVEYKTEAVSVETIENVYTFAGQVTSVEERMGTLFVDERDVGKVEEGDPLTIYVSALDREVDGTIESIADEAERMTTPGASARYAMDVELPEMDGMRNGMTLEGSVVAARAEEADTLSLDSITFEEEDAYVYVEGDDGPIKRQVELGITDGSRVEIKDGLDADRVLLLDEATSGGLMPPRIGGAQ
;
A
#
# COMPACT_ATOMS: atom_id res chain seq x y z
N MET A 1 56.65 -26.59 -14.46
CA MET A 1 55.43 -25.76 -14.60
C MET A 1 54.46 -26.11 -13.48
N LYS A 2 53.96 -25.08 -12.78
CA LYS A 2 52.77 -25.01 -11.91
C LYS A 2 52.71 -25.85 -10.61
N GLN A 3 52.88 -25.10 -9.52
CA GLN A 3 52.31 -25.24 -8.15
C GLN A 3 50.82 -25.67 -8.12
N LYS A 4 50.20 -26.19 -7.05
CA LYS A 4 50.54 -26.44 -5.62
C LYS A 4 49.45 -27.36 -5.00
N TRP A 5 49.82 -28.01 -3.89
CA TRP A 5 49.05 -28.50 -2.70
C TRP A 5 47.53 -28.75 -2.80
N LYS A 6 46.92 -29.87 -2.40
CA LYS A 6 47.12 -30.94 -1.38
C LYS A 6 46.96 -30.56 0.12
N TRP A 7 45.88 -31.13 0.72
CA TRP A 7 45.58 -31.53 2.11
C TRP A 7 45.09 -30.39 3.05
N GLY A 8 44.16 -30.59 3.98
CA GLY A 8 43.55 -31.79 4.55
C GLY A 8 43.22 -31.49 6.02
N LEU A 9 42.01 -31.87 6.45
CA LEU A 9 41.40 -31.86 7.79
C LEU A 9 42.32 -31.60 9.01
N GLY A 10 41.90 -30.74 9.93
CA GLY A 10 42.53 -30.61 11.25
C GLY A 10 41.73 -29.78 12.25
N ILE A 11 41.17 -30.45 13.25
CA ILE A 11 40.49 -29.91 14.44
C ILE A 11 41.42 -28.95 15.19
N GLY A 12 40.90 -27.77 15.53
CA GLY A 12 41.52 -26.83 16.48
C GLY A 12 40.53 -26.44 17.56
N VAL A 13 40.43 -27.27 18.60
CA VAL A 13 39.89 -26.87 19.91
C VAL A 13 40.88 -25.86 20.48
N LEU A 14 40.50 -24.57 20.51
CA LEU A 14 41.25 -23.56 21.25
C LEU A 14 40.53 -23.34 22.58
N ALA A 15 41.10 -23.94 23.63
CA ALA A 15 40.77 -23.60 25.01
C ALA A 15 41.25 -22.16 25.29
N ILE A 16 40.32 -21.26 25.63
CA ILE A 16 40.64 -19.97 26.25
C ILE A 16 40.11 -20.02 27.69
N ALA A 17 41.04 -19.68 28.59
CA ALA A 17 40.91 -19.74 30.03
C ALA A 17 39.85 -18.79 30.61
N LEU A 18 39.31 -19.20 31.75
CA LEU A 18 38.49 -18.40 32.66
C LEU A 18 39.20 -17.07 33.02
N GLY A 19 38.59 -15.96 32.65
CA GLY A 19 38.89 -14.61 33.13
C GLY A 19 37.61 -13.79 33.05
N ALA A 20 37.22 -13.15 34.15
CA ALA A 20 35.94 -12.46 34.33
C ALA A 20 35.63 -11.45 33.21
N GLY A 21 34.47 -11.62 32.59
CA GLY A 21 33.96 -10.72 31.56
C GLY A 21 33.09 -11.48 30.57
N VAL A 22 31.84 -11.76 30.95
CA VAL A 22 30.80 -12.02 29.95
C VAL A 22 30.66 -10.72 29.17
N ALA A 23 31.39 -10.58 28.07
CA ALA A 23 31.06 -9.59 27.07
C ALA A 23 29.67 -9.97 26.58
N LEU A 24 28.66 -9.16 26.92
CA LEU A 24 27.38 -9.22 26.23
C LEU A 24 27.71 -9.06 24.74
N MET A 25 27.68 -10.15 23.99
CA MET A 25 27.53 -10.04 22.54
C MET A 25 26.21 -9.28 22.34
N PRO A 26 26.21 -8.17 21.58
CA PRO A 26 24.95 -7.53 21.23
C PRO A 26 24.08 -8.61 20.59
N GLN A 27 22.91 -8.84 21.16
CA GLN A 27 21.93 -9.72 20.54
C GLN A 27 21.66 -9.13 19.15
N SER A 28 21.94 -9.88 18.09
CA SER A 28 21.53 -9.50 16.75
C SER A 28 20.00 -9.46 16.78
N VAL A 29 19.43 -8.27 16.78
CA VAL A 29 18.00 -8.11 16.56
C VAL A 29 17.78 -8.50 15.11
N GLU A 30 17.13 -9.64 14.90
CA GLU A 30 16.78 -10.09 13.56
C GLU A 30 15.58 -9.27 13.08
N TYR A 31 15.84 -8.29 12.23
CA TYR A 31 14.79 -7.51 11.59
C TYR A 31 14.20 -8.30 10.43
N LYS A 32 12.87 -8.27 10.29
CA LYS A 32 12.25 -8.65 9.02
C LYS A 32 12.67 -7.64 7.97
N THR A 33 12.85 -8.11 6.74
CA THR A 33 13.21 -7.25 5.60
C THR A 33 12.19 -7.40 4.49
N GLU A 34 11.95 -6.31 3.77
CA GLU A 34 11.21 -6.28 2.51
C GLU A 34 12.17 -5.83 1.42
N ALA A 35 12.11 -6.48 0.27
CA ALA A 35 12.81 -6.02 -0.92
C ALA A 35 11.92 -5.01 -1.66
N VAL A 36 12.54 -3.98 -2.23
CA VAL A 36 11.86 -3.06 -3.15
C VAL A 36 11.44 -3.85 -4.38
N SER A 37 10.16 -3.73 -4.76
CA SER A 37 9.63 -4.36 -5.96
C SER A 37 9.38 -3.32 -7.03
N VAL A 38 9.73 -3.64 -8.28
CA VAL A 38 9.38 -2.82 -9.44
C VAL A 38 8.10 -3.38 -10.05
N GLU A 39 7.03 -2.60 -10.00
CA GLU A 39 5.70 -3.03 -10.47
C GLU A 39 4.88 -1.86 -11.03
N THR A 40 3.74 -2.16 -11.65
CA THR A 40 2.75 -1.15 -12.03
C THR A 40 1.77 -1.00 -10.87
N ILE A 41 1.62 0.22 -10.37
CA ILE A 41 0.68 0.54 -9.30
C ILE A 41 -0.39 1.50 -9.82
N GLU A 42 -1.64 1.22 -9.45
CA GLU A 42 -2.80 2.01 -9.84
C GLU A 42 -3.58 2.42 -8.59
N ASN A 43 -3.92 3.71 -8.51
CA ASN A 43 -4.91 4.17 -7.54
C ASN A 43 -6.28 4.12 -8.20
N VAL A 44 -7.11 3.22 -7.71
CA VAL A 44 -8.45 2.94 -8.25
C VAL A 44 -9.50 3.44 -7.27
N TYR A 45 -10.45 4.24 -7.75
CA TYR A 45 -11.66 4.59 -7.01
C TYR A 45 -12.81 3.69 -7.44
N THR A 46 -13.54 3.15 -6.46
CA THR A 46 -14.67 2.26 -6.70
C THR A 46 -15.96 2.89 -6.20
N PHE A 47 -17.02 2.74 -6.99
CA PHE A 47 -18.34 3.31 -6.79
C PHE A 47 -19.38 2.20 -6.90
N ALA A 48 -20.40 2.22 -6.04
CA ALA A 48 -21.48 1.25 -6.09
C ALA A 48 -22.74 1.90 -6.67
N GLY A 49 -23.56 1.09 -7.32
CA GLY A 49 -24.82 1.57 -7.89
C GLY A 49 -25.65 0.48 -8.52
N GLN A 50 -26.46 0.86 -9.50
CA GLN A 50 -27.39 -0.05 -10.14
C GLN A 50 -27.75 0.35 -11.57
N VAL A 51 -28.21 -0.63 -12.35
CA VAL A 51 -28.80 -0.39 -13.67
C VAL A 51 -30.13 0.36 -13.48
N THR A 52 -30.28 1.52 -14.10
CA THR A 52 -31.52 2.31 -14.03
C THR A 52 -32.43 2.02 -15.22
N SER A 53 -31.87 1.92 -16.42
CA SER A 53 -32.62 1.65 -17.65
C SER A 53 -31.80 0.81 -18.63
N VAL A 54 -32.16 -0.46 -18.82
CA VAL A 54 -31.53 -1.33 -19.83
C VAL A 54 -31.83 -0.84 -21.25
N GLU A 55 -33.04 -0.29 -21.49
CA GLU A 55 -33.44 0.18 -22.82
C GLU A 55 -32.62 1.39 -23.25
N GLU A 56 -32.36 2.32 -22.32
CA GLU A 56 -31.54 3.51 -22.56
C GLU A 56 -30.05 3.26 -22.29
N ARG A 57 -29.70 2.03 -21.88
CA ARG A 57 -28.35 1.61 -21.49
C ARG A 57 -27.72 2.51 -20.42
N MET A 58 -28.49 2.84 -19.41
CA MET A 58 -28.07 3.68 -18.31
C MET A 58 -27.96 2.90 -17.00
N GLY A 59 -26.91 3.22 -16.25
CA GLY A 59 -26.78 2.93 -14.83
C GLY A 59 -26.59 4.22 -14.04
N THR A 60 -26.76 4.12 -12.73
CA THR A 60 -26.39 5.19 -11.81
C THR A 60 -25.46 4.61 -10.75
N LEU A 61 -24.31 5.25 -10.57
CA LEU A 61 -23.34 5.00 -9.51
C LEU A 61 -23.39 6.15 -8.49
N PHE A 62 -22.88 5.91 -7.28
CA PHE A 62 -22.83 6.93 -6.24
C PHE A 62 -21.40 7.24 -5.82
N VAL A 63 -21.07 8.52 -5.77
CA VAL A 63 -19.80 9.04 -5.25
C VAL A 63 -20.04 9.88 -4.01
N ASP A 64 -19.21 9.73 -2.98
CA ASP A 64 -19.27 10.53 -1.77
C ASP A 64 -18.65 11.93 -1.99
N GLU A 65 -19.08 12.93 -1.22
CA GLU A 65 -18.64 14.34 -1.33
C GLU A 65 -17.13 14.57 -1.29
N ARG A 66 -16.38 13.64 -0.69
CA ARG A 66 -14.93 13.71 -0.57
C ARG A 66 -14.20 13.31 -1.85
N ASP A 67 -14.87 12.52 -2.68
CA ASP A 67 -14.31 11.88 -3.87
C ASP A 67 -14.93 12.41 -5.17
N VAL A 68 -16.03 13.18 -5.08
CA VAL A 68 -16.69 13.78 -6.26
C VAL A 68 -15.76 14.65 -7.10
N GLY A 69 -14.75 15.29 -6.47
CA GLY A 69 -13.76 16.10 -7.19
C GLY A 69 -12.65 15.28 -7.87
N LYS A 70 -12.74 13.94 -7.85
CA LYS A 70 -11.74 13.02 -8.43
C LYS A 70 -12.23 12.32 -9.70
N VAL A 71 -13.45 12.64 -10.12
CA VAL A 71 -14.10 12.10 -11.31
C VAL A 71 -14.69 13.26 -12.11
N GLU A 72 -14.66 13.14 -13.43
CA GLU A 72 -15.17 14.14 -14.34
C GLU A 72 -16.13 13.51 -15.37
N GLU A 73 -17.02 14.33 -15.91
CA GLU A 73 -17.89 13.89 -17.01
C GLU A 73 -17.05 13.52 -18.24
N GLY A 74 -17.35 12.36 -18.84
CA GLY A 74 -16.59 11.78 -19.94
C GLY A 74 -15.46 10.84 -19.51
N ASP A 75 -15.20 10.69 -18.20
CA ASP A 75 -14.19 9.74 -17.74
C ASP A 75 -14.58 8.29 -18.09
N PRO A 76 -13.63 7.48 -18.61
CA PRO A 76 -13.85 6.07 -18.79
C PRO A 76 -13.83 5.35 -17.44
N LEU A 77 -14.70 4.34 -17.30
CA LEU A 77 -14.72 3.48 -16.12
C LEU A 77 -14.93 2.02 -16.51
N THR A 78 -14.43 1.11 -15.69
CA THR A 78 -14.77 -0.32 -15.77
C THR A 78 -15.94 -0.59 -14.83
N ILE A 79 -16.96 -1.30 -15.30
CA ILE A 79 -18.16 -1.61 -14.53
C ILE A 79 -18.31 -3.12 -14.40
N TYR A 80 -18.28 -3.61 -13.17
CA TYR A 80 -18.59 -4.98 -12.82
C TYR A 80 -20.08 -5.13 -12.50
N VAL A 81 -20.77 -6.00 -13.24
CA VAL A 81 -22.18 -6.33 -13.06
C VAL A 81 -22.29 -7.57 -12.18
N SER A 82 -22.54 -7.38 -10.88
CA SER A 82 -22.41 -8.46 -9.89
C SER A 82 -23.32 -9.67 -10.17
N ALA A 83 -24.52 -9.43 -10.71
CA ALA A 83 -25.48 -10.50 -11.00
C ALA A 83 -25.09 -11.37 -12.21
N LEU A 84 -24.22 -10.87 -13.09
CA LEU A 84 -23.80 -11.53 -14.32
C LEU A 84 -22.34 -12.01 -14.25
N ASP A 85 -21.61 -11.60 -13.21
CA ASP A 85 -20.18 -11.89 -13.02
C ASP A 85 -19.36 -11.50 -14.26
N ARG A 86 -19.55 -10.24 -14.70
CA ARG A 86 -18.96 -9.69 -15.92
C ARG A 86 -18.53 -8.26 -15.73
N GLU A 87 -17.39 -7.93 -16.33
CA GLU A 87 -16.88 -6.58 -16.47
C GLU A 87 -17.20 -6.03 -17.86
N VAL A 88 -17.51 -4.74 -17.91
CA VAL A 88 -17.73 -3.98 -19.13
C VAL A 88 -17.16 -2.58 -19.02
N ASP A 89 -16.77 -2.03 -20.17
CA ASP A 89 -16.39 -0.62 -20.26
C ASP A 89 -17.64 0.26 -20.22
N GLY A 90 -17.58 1.36 -19.48
CA GLY A 90 -18.60 2.41 -19.42
C GLY A 90 -17.98 3.79 -19.47
N THR A 91 -18.82 4.82 -19.50
CA THR A 91 -18.40 6.23 -19.47
C THR A 91 -19.31 7.03 -18.55
N ILE A 92 -18.74 7.96 -17.79
CA ILE A 92 -19.52 8.88 -16.96
C ILE A 92 -20.22 9.88 -17.89
N GLU A 93 -21.55 9.83 -17.95
CA GLU A 93 -22.35 10.74 -18.77
C GLU A 93 -22.61 12.06 -18.07
N SER A 94 -22.94 12.00 -16.77
CA SER A 94 -23.15 13.21 -15.98
C SER A 94 -22.99 12.96 -14.48
N ILE A 95 -22.66 14.01 -13.75
CA ILE A 95 -22.59 14.00 -12.28
C ILE A 95 -23.61 15.00 -11.75
N ALA A 96 -24.50 14.55 -10.87
CA ALA A 96 -25.54 15.40 -10.31
C ALA A 96 -24.95 16.55 -9.49
N ASP A 97 -25.45 17.77 -9.69
CA ASP A 97 -25.07 18.95 -8.91
C ASP A 97 -25.60 18.92 -7.46
N GLU A 98 -26.69 18.16 -7.25
CA GLU A 98 -27.37 18.04 -5.96
C GLU A 98 -27.11 16.66 -5.35
N ALA A 99 -26.74 16.66 -4.06
CA ALA A 99 -26.57 15.42 -3.32
C ALA A 99 -27.92 14.73 -3.08
N GLU A 100 -27.89 13.40 -3.03
CA GLU A 100 -29.04 12.59 -2.66
C GLU A 100 -29.55 12.98 -1.29
N ARG A 101 -30.87 12.86 -1.13
CA ARG A 101 -31.52 13.14 0.14
C ARG A 101 -30.97 12.20 1.21
N MET A 102 -30.24 12.76 2.16
CA MET A 102 -29.73 12.03 3.30
C MET A 102 -30.89 11.39 4.09
N THR A 103 -30.90 10.06 4.14
CA THR A 103 -31.90 9.30 4.92
C THR A 103 -31.38 8.94 6.32
N THR A 104 -30.06 8.95 6.50
CA THR A 104 -29.40 8.53 7.73
C THR A 104 -28.62 9.70 8.34
N PRO A 105 -28.87 10.06 9.62
CA PRO A 105 -28.09 11.07 10.32
C PRO A 105 -26.61 10.70 10.36
N GLY A 106 -25.74 11.62 9.95
CA GLY A 106 -24.28 11.45 9.99
C GLY A 106 -23.68 10.67 8.82
N ALA A 107 -24.46 10.27 7.82
CA ALA A 107 -23.91 9.80 6.55
C ALA A 107 -23.20 10.95 5.80
N SER A 108 -22.22 10.65 4.96
CA SER A 108 -21.68 11.62 4.01
C SER A 108 -22.68 11.90 2.89
N ALA A 109 -22.65 13.12 2.35
CA ALA A 109 -23.42 13.45 1.18
C ALA A 109 -22.92 12.64 -0.03
N ARG A 110 -23.85 12.18 -0.87
CA ARG A 110 -23.57 11.38 -2.06
C ARG A 110 -24.17 12.01 -3.29
N TYR A 111 -23.48 11.94 -4.40
CA TYR A 111 -23.89 12.47 -5.68
C TYR A 111 -24.12 11.31 -6.63
N ALA A 112 -25.23 11.37 -7.39
CA ALA A 112 -25.53 10.40 -8.42
C ALA A 112 -24.66 10.68 -9.65
N MET A 113 -24.06 9.64 -10.19
CA MET A 113 -23.30 9.66 -11.44
C MET A 113 -24.01 8.75 -12.42
N ASP A 114 -24.56 9.34 -13.48
CA ASP A 114 -25.15 8.54 -14.54
C ASP A 114 -24.05 8.04 -15.47
N VAL A 115 -24.11 6.76 -15.81
CA VAL A 115 -23.10 6.08 -16.61
C VAL A 115 -23.75 5.36 -17.79
N GLU A 116 -23.13 5.48 -18.96
CA GLU A 116 -23.50 4.71 -20.14
C GLU A 116 -22.95 3.28 -20.01
N LEU A 117 -23.80 2.30 -20.29
CA LEU A 117 -23.49 0.88 -20.29
C LEU A 117 -23.49 0.34 -21.73
N PRO A 118 -22.67 -0.66 -22.06
CA PRO A 118 -22.78 -1.33 -23.34
C PRO A 118 -23.98 -2.28 -23.36
N GLU A 119 -24.42 -2.66 -24.56
CA GLU A 119 -25.47 -3.67 -24.70
C GLU A 119 -24.98 -5.02 -24.19
N MET A 120 -25.73 -5.61 -23.25
CA MET A 120 -25.39 -6.92 -22.69
C MET A 120 -26.62 -7.79 -22.52
N ASP A 121 -26.51 -9.04 -23.00
CA ASP A 121 -27.51 -10.08 -22.76
C ASP A 121 -27.70 -10.35 -21.27
N GLY A 122 -28.97 -10.40 -20.84
CA GLY A 122 -29.34 -10.78 -19.48
C GLY A 122 -29.38 -9.63 -18.47
N MET A 123 -29.02 -8.41 -18.86
CA MET A 123 -29.12 -7.24 -18.01
C MET A 123 -30.58 -6.91 -17.66
N ARG A 124 -30.81 -6.46 -16.42
CA ARG A 124 -32.13 -6.06 -15.91
C ARG A 124 -31.99 -4.80 -15.06
N ASN A 125 -33.01 -3.94 -15.10
CA ASN A 125 -33.10 -2.79 -14.22
C ASN A 125 -33.00 -3.24 -12.75
N GLY A 126 -32.27 -2.46 -11.95
CA GLY A 126 -32.00 -2.71 -10.54
C GLY A 126 -30.88 -3.71 -10.26
N MET A 127 -30.21 -4.28 -11.27
CA MET A 127 -28.99 -5.07 -11.04
C MET A 127 -27.89 -4.19 -10.44
N THR A 128 -27.16 -4.73 -9.47
CA THR A 128 -26.03 -4.05 -8.83
C THR A 128 -24.87 -3.88 -9.79
N LEU A 129 -24.31 -2.68 -9.78
CA LEU A 129 -23.12 -2.29 -10.51
C LEU A 129 -22.04 -1.87 -9.52
N GLU A 130 -20.81 -2.21 -9.83
CA GLU A 130 -19.62 -1.68 -9.18
C GLU A 130 -18.74 -1.05 -10.26
N GLY A 131 -18.60 0.27 -10.26
CA GLY A 131 -17.77 1.00 -11.21
C GLY A 131 -16.41 1.34 -10.62
N SER A 132 -15.37 1.27 -11.43
CA SER A 132 -13.99 1.56 -11.03
C SER A 132 -13.33 2.51 -12.02
N VAL A 133 -12.71 3.57 -11.49
CA VAL A 133 -11.95 4.58 -12.25
C VAL A 133 -10.49 4.52 -11.81
N VAL A 134 -9.58 4.40 -12.77
CA VAL A 134 -8.13 4.50 -12.52
C VAL A 134 -7.77 5.98 -12.47
N ALA A 135 -7.54 6.52 -11.27
CA ALA A 135 -7.23 7.95 -11.10
C ALA A 135 -5.76 8.28 -11.34
N ALA A 136 -4.88 7.33 -11.05
CA ALA A 136 -3.46 7.50 -11.29
C ALA A 136 -2.83 6.14 -11.53
N ARG A 137 -1.83 6.10 -12.41
CA ARG A 137 -1.05 4.91 -12.74
C ARG A 137 0.42 5.29 -12.82
N ALA A 138 1.27 4.51 -12.18
CA ALA A 138 2.72 4.56 -12.35
C ALA A 138 3.20 3.20 -12.83
N GLU A 139 3.93 3.20 -13.94
CA GLU A 139 4.52 2.00 -14.55
C GLU A 139 5.98 1.90 -14.15
N GLU A 140 6.46 0.66 -13.92
CA GLU A 140 7.85 0.39 -13.51
C GLU A 140 8.29 1.19 -12.28
N ALA A 141 7.37 1.34 -11.31
CA ALA A 141 7.60 2.10 -10.08
C ALA A 141 8.24 1.24 -9.00
N ASP A 142 9.18 1.82 -8.24
CA ASP A 142 9.71 1.22 -7.02
C ASP A 142 8.63 1.27 -5.93
N THR A 143 8.28 0.11 -5.37
CA THR A 143 7.19 -0.01 -4.40
C THR A 143 7.62 -0.76 -3.15
N LEU A 144 6.97 -0.39 -2.05
CA LEU A 144 7.07 -1.05 -0.76
C LEU A 144 5.67 -1.29 -0.19
N SER A 145 5.54 -2.29 0.70
CA SER A 145 4.36 -2.46 1.53
C SER A 145 4.15 -1.20 2.36
N LEU A 146 2.89 -0.79 2.50
CA LEU A 146 2.54 0.33 3.37
C LEU A 146 3.00 0.09 4.83
N ASP A 147 3.06 -1.17 5.27
CA ASP A 147 3.56 -1.57 6.60
C ASP A 147 5.05 -1.24 6.82
N SER A 148 5.81 -1.08 5.74
CA SER A 148 7.24 -0.72 5.79
C SER A 148 7.45 0.79 5.90
N ILE A 149 6.40 1.58 5.81
CA ILE A 149 6.44 3.04 5.88
C ILE A 149 6.04 3.50 7.29
N THR A 150 6.90 4.32 7.89
CA THR A 150 6.59 5.02 9.14
C THR A 150 6.21 6.46 8.85
N PHE A 151 5.01 6.85 9.27
CA PHE A 151 4.54 8.22 9.19
C PHE A 151 4.82 8.94 10.50
N GLU A 152 5.50 10.08 10.43
CA GLU A 152 5.66 10.99 11.56
C GLU A 152 5.28 12.39 11.14
N GLU A 153 4.30 12.96 11.84
CA GLU A 153 3.72 14.27 11.51
C GLU A 153 3.21 14.31 10.06
N GLU A 154 3.94 14.95 9.15
CA GLU A 154 3.61 15.09 7.73
C GLU A 154 4.62 14.36 6.82
N ASP A 155 5.63 13.70 7.39
CA ASP A 155 6.72 13.08 6.67
C ASP A 155 6.66 11.54 6.69
N ALA A 156 7.13 10.93 5.60
CA ALA A 156 7.22 9.49 5.45
C ALA A 156 8.68 9.01 5.55
N TYR A 157 8.88 7.91 6.25
CA TYR A 157 10.19 7.34 6.49
C TYR A 157 10.22 5.83 6.31
N VAL A 158 11.38 5.31 5.92
CA VAL A 158 11.72 3.89 5.91
C VAL A 158 12.98 3.65 6.73
N TYR A 159 13.20 2.41 7.14
CA TYR A 159 14.42 2.00 7.83
C TYR A 159 15.25 1.12 6.90
N VAL A 160 16.54 1.40 6.80
CA VAL A 160 17.50 0.60 6.03
C VAL A 160 18.58 0.06 6.96
N GLU A 161 19.25 -1.01 6.55
CA GLU A 161 20.38 -1.54 7.32
C GLU A 161 21.55 -0.54 7.33
N GLY A 162 22.18 -0.39 8.49
CA GLY A 162 23.36 0.44 8.70
C GLY A 162 24.38 -0.27 9.57
N ASP A 163 25.63 0.21 9.54
CA ASP A 163 26.76 -0.43 10.22
C ASP A 163 26.57 -0.58 11.75
N ASP A 164 25.90 0.40 12.37
CA ASP A 164 25.62 0.44 13.82
C ASP A 164 24.13 0.20 14.15
N GLY A 165 23.34 -0.28 13.18
CA GLY A 165 21.90 -0.54 13.32
C GLY A 165 21.02 0.16 12.28
N PRO A 166 19.68 0.06 12.41
CA PRO A 166 18.72 0.66 11.48
C PRO A 166 18.93 2.16 11.30
N ILE A 167 19.08 2.59 10.04
CA ILE A 167 19.15 4.00 9.66
C ILE A 167 17.78 4.42 9.13
N LYS A 168 17.23 5.47 9.71
CA LYS A 168 16.00 6.08 9.24
C LYS A 168 16.28 6.97 8.02
N ARG A 169 15.49 6.80 6.97
CA ARG A 169 15.56 7.55 5.71
C ARG A 169 14.20 8.16 5.42
N GLN A 170 14.18 9.46 5.14
CA GLN A 170 12.98 10.12 4.64
C GLN A 170 12.80 9.75 3.17
N VAL A 171 11.56 9.52 2.78
CA VAL A 171 11.20 9.16 1.40
C VAL A 171 10.07 10.04 0.91
N GLU A 172 10.05 10.30 -0.39
CA GLU A 172 8.91 10.94 -1.05
C GLU A 172 7.99 9.84 -1.61
N LEU A 173 6.72 9.86 -1.19
CA LEU A 173 5.73 8.86 -1.63
C LEU A 173 4.94 9.35 -2.84
N GLY A 174 4.59 8.41 -3.72
CA GLY A 174 3.71 8.61 -4.86
C GLY A 174 2.33 7.97 -4.67
N ILE A 175 1.90 7.22 -5.68
CA ILE A 175 0.61 6.57 -5.74
C ILE A 175 0.56 5.39 -4.76
N THR A 176 -0.62 5.13 -4.19
CA THR A 176 -0.89 3.93 -3.39
C THR A 176 -2.16 3.22 -3.86
N ASP A 177 -2.14 1.90 -3.84
CA ASP A 177 -3.30 1.03 -4.07
C ASP A 177 -3.98 0.59 -2.75
N GLY A 178 -3.52 1.13 -1.61
CA GLY A 178 -3.98 0.79 -0.26
C GLY A 178 -3.23 -0.35 0.41
N SER A 179 -2.43 -1.13 -0.33
CA SER A 179 -1.56 -2.19 0.21
C SER A 179 -0.08 -1.86 0.02
N ARG A 180 0.27 -1.31 -1.15
CA ARG A 180 1.61 -0.89 -1.53
C ARG A 180 1.61 0.59 -1.85
N VAL A 181 2.80 1.19 -1.82
CA VAL A 181 3.02 2.59 -2.15
C VAL A 181 4.27 2.75 -3.00
N GLU A 182 4.18 3.64 -3.97
CA GLU A 182 5.28 4.08 -4.81
C GLU A 182 6.26 4.96 -4.01
N ILE A 183 7.55 4.70 -4.17
CA ILE A 183 8.65 5.52 -3.67
C ILE A 183 9.19 6.35 -4.83
N LYS A 184 8.99 7.67 -4.80
CA LYS A 184 9.47 8.59 -5.85
C LYS A 184 10.91 9.02 -5.64
N ASP A 185 11.33 9.20 -4.39
CA ASP A 185 12.68 9.66 -4.04
C ASP A 185 13.07 9.27 -2.60
N GLY A 186 14.37 9.36 -2.28
CA GLY A 186 14.90 9.18 -0.92
C GLY A 186 15.33 7.76 -0.55
N LEU A 187 15.23 6.80 -1.48
CA LEU A 187 15.62 5.40 -1.25
C LEU A 187 16.59 4.89 -2.32
N ASP A 188 17.86 4.71 -1.93
CA ASP A 188 18.90 4.12 -2.78
C ASP A 188 19.12 2.61 -2.49
N ALA A 189 18.41 2.05 -1.52
CA ALA A 189 18.58 0.66 -1.07
C ALA A 189 17.59 -0.28 -1.75
N ASP A 190 18.01 -1.52 -2.02
CA ASP A 190 17.16 -2.58 -2.59
C ASP A 190 16.26 -3.25 -1.54
N ARG A 191 16.49 -2.96 -0.25
CA ARG A 191 15.76 -3.53 0.88
C ARG A 191 15.55 -2.53 2.00
N VAL A 192 14.43 -2.70 2.70
CA VAL A 192 14.08 -1.98 3.92
C VAL A 192 13.80 -2.96 5.06
N LEU A 193 13.90 -2.45 6.28
CA LEU A 193 13.62 -3.18 7.52
C LEU A 193 12.16 -2.92 7.92
N LEU A 194 11.42 -3.99 8.21
CA LEU A 194 10.10 -3.86 8.84
C LEU A 194 10.29 -3.80 10.35
N LEU A 195 9.89 -2.68 10.95
CA LEU A 195 9.84 -2.55 12.40
C LEU A 195 8.47 -3.00 12.88
N ASP A 196 8.41 -4.17 13.52
CA ASP A 196 7.22 -4.60 14.25
C ASP A 196 6.95 -3.60 15.38
N GLU A 197 5.69 -3.21 15.63
CA GLU A 197 5.31 -2.34 16.76
C GLU A 197 5.80 -2.90 18.12
N ALA A 198 6.04 -4.21 18.23
CA ALA A 198 6.68 -4.81 19.39
C ALA A 198 8.12 -4.31 19.65
N THR A 199 8.75 -3.67 18.66
CA THR A 199 10.12 -3.14 18.71
C THR A 199 10.17 -1.64 19.02
N SER A 200 9.04 -0.92 18.92
CA SER A 200 8.97 0.52 19.23
C SER A 200 8.80 0.79 20.75
N GLY A 201 8.39 -0.22 21.52
CA GLY A 201 8.22 -0.17 22.98
C GLY A 201 9.48 -0.57 23.77
N GLY A 202 10.57 0.18 23.67
CA GLY A 202 11.83 -0.23 24.30
C GLY A 202 12.81 0.85 24.75
N LEU A 203 12.47 2.14 24.65
CA LEU A 203 13.29 3.19 25.27
C LEU A 203 12.96 3.31 26.76
N MET A 204 13.50 2.42 27.60
CA MET A 204 13.65 2.75 29.01
C MET A 204 14.78 3.78 29.16
N PRO A 205 14.54 4.96 29.77
CA PRO A 205 15.64 5.82 30.14
C PRO A 205 16.52 5.11 31.19
N PRO A 206 17.86 5.31 31.14
CA PRO A 206 18.76 4.69 32.10
C PRO A 206 18.39 5.15 33.52
N ARG A 207 18.21 4.18 34.42
CA ARG A 207 18.21 4.46 35.86
C ARG A 207 19.63 4.89 36.23
N ILE A 208 19.85 6.21 36.25
CA ILE A 208 21.01 6.83 36.90
C ILE A 208 20.97 6.44 38.37
N GLY A 209 22.12 5.96 38.85
CA GLY A 209 22.24 5.10 40.02
C GLY A 209 22.02 5.75 41.39
N GLY A 210 22.13 4.89 42.39
CA GLY A 210 22.29 5.24 43.79
C GLY A 210 22.66 4.00 44.58
N ALA A 211 23.96 3.78 44.74
CA ALA A 211 24.54 2.74 45.58
C ALA A 211 24.52 3.14 47.08
N GLN A 212 24.63 2.10 47.91
CA GLN A 212 24.74 2.03 49.37
C GLN A 212 23.44 2.06 50.18
#